data_AF-A0A8I0JEL8-F1
#
_entry.id   AF-A0A8I0JEL8-F1
#
_cell.length_a   1.000
_cell.length_b   1.000
_cell.length_c   1.000
_cell.angle_alpha   90.00
_cell.angle_beta   90.00
_cell.angle_gamma   90.00
#
_symmetry.space_group_name_H-M   'P 1'
#
loop_
_entity.id
_entity.type
_entity.pdbx_description
1 polymer ?
#
loop_
_entity_poly.entity_id
_entity_poly.type
_entity_poly.pdbx_seq_one_letter_code
_entity_poly.pdbx_strand_id
1 'polypeptide(L)'
;MGLVQLGRARLALVLPRHRELLRMTKNQQLYDLYEAYARESMTLDNLLRELPRREKQVSEHQQICLDLQAEVVTLLTRLAEPLKPGAL
;
A
#
# COMPACT_ATOMS: atom_id res chain seq x y z
N MET A 1 -15.43 -3.67 7.39
CA MET A 1 -14.59 -2.72 6.63
C MET A 1 -14.10 -3.43 5.38
N GLY A 2 -14.21 -2.83 4.20
CA GLY A 2 -13.71 -3.43 2.96
C GLY A 2 -12.18 -3.40 2.87
N LEU A 3 -11.57 -4.29 2.08
CA LEU A 3 -10.12 -4.38 1.92
C LEU A 3 -9.50 -3.05 1.46
N VAL A 4 -10.13 -2.34 0.52
CA VAL A 4 -9.71 -1.00 0.09
C VAL A 4 -9.58 -0.04 1.27
N GLN A 5 -10.59 -0.01 2.15
CA GLN A 5 -10.61 0.91 3.29
C GLN A 5 -9.54 0.54 4.32
N LEU A 6 -9.37 -0.75 4.59
CA LEU A 6 -8.35 -1.25 5.51
C LEU A 6 -6.94 -0.96 4.98
N GLY A 7 -6.67 -1.26 3.71
CA GLY A 7 -5.40 -1.02 3.06
C GLY A 7 -5.02 0.46 3.07
N ARG A 8 -5.96 1.33 2.67
CA ARG A 8 -5.76 2.78 2.74
C ARG A 8 -5.45 3.25 4.16
N ALA A 9 -6.18 2.75 5.16
CA ALA A 9 -5.95 3.13 6.56
C ALA A 9 -4.57 2.68 7.06
N ARG A 10 -4.16 1.44 6.75
CA ARG A 10 -2.84 0.91 7.14
C ARG A 10 -1.72 1.66 6.40
N LEU A 11 -1.86 1.92 5.10
CA LEU A 11 -0.91 2.72 4.32
C LEU A 11 -0.79 4.14 4.87
N ALA A 12 -1.90 4.76 5.29
CA ALA A 12 -1.87 6.07 5.94
C ALA A 12 -1.05 6.05 7.24
N LEU A 13 -1.00 4.94 7.99
CA LEU A 13 -0.16 4.82 9.18
C LEU A 13 1.33 4.78 8.83
N VAL A 14 1.72 3.97 7.83
CA VAL A 14 3.13 3.75 7.46
C VAL A 14 3.69 4.81 6.49
N LEU A 15 2.84 5.53 5.77
CA LEU A 15 3.20 6.61 4.84
C LEU A 15 2.63 7.96 5.31
N PRO A 16 3.10 8.53 6.44
CA PRO A 16 2.50 9.73 7.03
C PRO A 16 2.54 10.95 6.10
N ARG A 17 3.57 11.08 5.27
CA ARG A 17 3.72 12.17 4.29
C ARG A 17 2.71 12.11 3.13
N HIS A 18 2.10 10.95 2.89
CA HIS A 18 1.17 10.73 1.78
C HIS A 18 -0.29 10.58 2.25
N ARG A 19 -0.58 10.75 3.55
CA ARG A 19 -1.93 10.56 4.12
C ARG A 19 -3.02 11.32 3.39
N GLU A 20 -2.76 12.59 3.07
CA GLU A 20 -3.73 13.43 2.39
C GLU A 20 -3.97 12.96 0.95
N LEU A 21 -2.90 12.67 0.20
CA LEU A 21 -2.98 12.11 -1.14
C LEU A 21 -3.73 10.77 -1.17
N LEU A 22 -3.44 9.86 -0.22
CA LEU A 22 -4.13 8.58 -0.07
C LEU A 22 -5.65 8.76 0.15
N ARG A 23 -6.04 9.80 0.90
CA ARG A 23 -7.45 10.10 1.22
C ARG A 23 -8.19 10.74 0.05
N MET A 24 -7.53 11.66 -0.66
CA MET A 24 -8.17 12.51 -1.68
C MET A 24 -8.14 11.87 -3.08
N THR A 25 -7.15 11.04 -3.37
CA THR A 25 -6.97 10.45 -4.70
C THR A 25 -7.96 9.32 -4.94
N LYS A 26 -8.81 9.50 -5.94
CA LYS A 26 -9.72 8.47 -6.45
C LYS A 26 -9.13 7.90 -7.73
N ASN A 27 -8.54 6.72 -7.65
CA ASN A 27 -7.90 6.05 -8.79
C ASN A 27 -8.05 4.53 -8.62
N GLN A 28 -8.46 3.84 -9.69
CA GLN A 28 -8.73 2.40 -9.61
C GLN A 28 -7.47 1.57 -9.31
N GLN A 29 -6.34 1.89 -9.96
CA GLN A 29 -5.07 1.20 -9.69
C GLN A 29 -4.64 1.38 -8.23
N LEU A 30 -4.89 2.57 -7.66
CA LEU A 30 -4.62 2.84 -6.26
C LEU A 30 -5.53 2.02 -5.33
N TYR A 31 -6.78 1.79 -5.70
CA TYR A 31 -7.68 0.91 -4.95
C TYR A 31 -7.24 -0.55 -4.99
N ASP A 32 -6.77 -1.02 -6.15
CA ASP A 32 -6.24 -2.38 -6.30
C ASP A 32 -5.00 -2.57 -5.41
N LEU A 33 -4.10 -1.57 -5.36
CA LEU A 33 -2.95 -1.56 -4.46
C LEU A 33 -3.36 -1.53 -2.97
N TYR A 34 -4.43 -0.82 -2.62
CA TYR A 34 -4.95 -0.85 -1.26
C TYR A 34 -5.46 -2.24 -0.88
N GLU A 35 -6.19 -2.91 -1.76
CA GLU A 35 -6.65 -4.27 -1.49
C GLU A 35 -5.49 -5.25 -1.35
N ALA A 36 -4.51 -5.19 -2.25
CA ALA A 36 -3.31 -6.02 -2.19
C ALA A 36 -2.57 -5.81 -0.87
N TYR A 37 -2.32 -4.55 -0.49
CA TYR A 37 -1.62 -4.24 0.75
C TYR A 37 -2.40 -4.71 1.99
N ALA A 38 -3.73 -4.60 1.98
CA ALA A 38 -4.57 -5.11 3.06
C ALA A 38 -4.39 -6.63 3.23
N ARG A 39 -4.41 -7.39 2.14
CA ARG A 39 -4.24 -8.86 2.17
C ARG A 39 -2.86 -9.24 2.69
N GLU A 40 -1.81 -8.66 2.12
CA GLU A 40 -0.43 -9.01 2.46
C GLU A 40 -0.07 -8.64 3.89
N SER A 41 -0.49 -7.45 4.35
CA SER A 41 -0.26 -7.04 5.74
C SER A 41 -1.06 -7.88 6.74
N MET A 42 -2.27 -8.35 6.38
CA MET A 42 -3.04 -9.27 7.23
C MET A 42 -2.38 -10.65 7.30
N THR A 43 -1.89 -11.17 6.18
CA THR A 43 -1.13 -12.44 6.15
C THR A 43 0.13 -12.33 7.01
N LEU A 44 0.85 -11.22 6.91
CA LEU A 44 2.01 -10.95 7.76
C LEU A 44 1.63 -10.89 9.25
N ASP A 45 0.55 -10.20 9.61
CA ASP A 45 0.04 -10.15 10.99
C ASP A 45 -0.25 -11.56 11.54
N ASN A 46 -0.81 -12.45 10.71
CA ASN A 46 -1.11 -13.83 11.08
C ASN A 46 0.17 -14.64 11.27
N LEU A 47 1.11 -14.57 10.32
CA LEU A 47 2.39 -15.27 10.38
C LEU A 47 3.23 -14.86 11.60
N LEU A 48 3.20 -13.58 11.98
CA LEU A 48 3.92 -13.08 13.15
C LEU A 48 3.38 -13.64 14.48
N ARG A 49 2.12 -14.12 14.49
CA ARG A 49 1.44 -14.74 15.63
C ARG A 49 1.58 -16.27 15.65
N GLU A 50 2.05 -16.90 14.57
CA GLU A 50 2.23 -18.35 14.50
C GLU A 50 3.38 -18.85 15.40
N LEU A 51 3.19 -20.05 15.98
CA LEU A 51 4.20 -20.76 16.76
C LEU A 51 4.25 -22.24 16.29
N PRO A 52 5.39 -22.74 15.77
CA PRO A 52 6.64 -22.02 15.56
C PRO A 52 6.52 -20.96 14.46
N ARG A 53 7.23 -19.84 14.62
CA ARG A 53 7.22 -18.75 13.65
C ARG A 53 7.89 -19.20 12.36
N ARG A 54 7.24 -18.91 11.23
CA ARG A 54 7.72 -19.21 9.90
C ARG A 54 8.53 -18.05 9.31
N GLU A 55 9.76 -17.87 9.80
CA GLU A 55 10.60 -16.67 9.53
C GLU A 55 10.80 -16.36 8.04
N LYS A 56 10.92 -17.38 7.19
CA LYS A 56 11.04 -17.19 5.73
C LYS A 56 9.80 -16.51 5.15
N GLN A 57 8.61 -17.02 5.48
CA GLN A 57 7.33 -16.46 5.01
C GLN A 57 7.10 -15.06 5.59
N VAL A 58 7.46 -14.84 6.86
CA VAL A 58 7.44 -13.49 7.46
C VAL A 58 8.27 -12.52 6.64
N SER A 59 9.51 -12.90 6.29
CA SER A 59 10.42 -12.05 5.51
C SER A 59 9.89 -11.78 4.10
N GLU A 60 9.31 -12.78 3.44
CA GLU A 60 8.71 -12.66 2.11
C GLU A 60 7.52 -11.67 2.13
N HIS A 61 6.58 -11.83 3.06
CA HIS A 61 5.43 -10.94 3.16
C HIS A 61 5.79 -9.53 3.64
N GLN A 62 6.85 -9.36 4.44
CA GLN A 62 7.42 -8.05 4.75
C GLN A 62 7.93 -7.35 3.50
N GLN A 63 8.68 -8.06 2.65
CA GLN A 63 9.18 -7.48 1.40
C GLN A 63 8.05 -7.08 0.47
N ILE A 64 7.04 -7.93 0.29
CA ILE A 64 5.86 -7.61 -0.53
C ILE A 64 5.16 -6.34 0.00
N CYS A 65 5.03 -6.21 1.32
CA CYS A 65 4.44 -5.00 1.92
C CYS A 65 5.28 -3.74 1.64
N LEU A 66 6.61 -3.84 1.60
CA LEU A 66 7.50 -2.72 1.24
C LEU A 66 7.38 -2.36 -0.24
N ASP A 67 7.34 -3.35 -1.12
CA ASP A 67 7.21 -3.15 -2.57
C ASP A 67 5.89 -2.46 -2.92
N LEU A 68 4.79 -2.91 -2.31
CA LEU A 68 3.47 -2.27 -2.47
C LEU A 68 3.46 -0.82 -1.94
N GLN A 69 4.15 -0.53 -0.83
CA GLN A 69 4.29 0.84 -0.35
C GLN A 69 5.04 1.72 -1.36
N ALA A 70 6.13 1.22 -1.95
CA ALA A 70 6.91 1.93 -2.95
C ALA A 70 6.10 2.19 -4.23
N GLU A 71 5.29 1.21 -4.67
CA GLU A 71 4.42 1.35 -5.83
C GLU A 71 3.31 2.39 -5.60
N VAL A 72 2.68 2.37 -4.42
CA VAL A 72 1.69 3.38 -4.00
C VAL A 72 2.31 4.78 -4.03
N VAL A 73 3.50 4.95 -3.45
CA VAL A 73 4.20 6.26 -3.47
C VAL A 73 4.48 6.70 -4.90
N THR A 74 5.01 5.82 -5.74
CA THR A 74 5.31 6.10 -7.14
C THR A 74 4.06 6.54 -7.91
N LEU A 75 2.95 5.84 -7.72
CA LEU A 75 1.68 6.18 -8.36
C LEU A 75 1.14 7.52 -7.87
N LEU A 76 1.15 7.77 -6.55
CA LEU A 76 0.71 9.05 -5.98
C LEU A 76 1.54 10.22 -6.47
N THR A 77 2.86 10.07 -6.58
CA THR A 77 3.75 11.11 -7.12
C THR A 77 3.38 11.42 -8.57
N ARG A 78 3.18 10.39 -9.41
CA ARG A 78 2.75 10.57 -10.81
C ARG A 78 1.40 11.26 -10.94
N LEU A 79 0.45 10.94 -10.06
CA LEU A 79 -0.89 11.53 -10.06
C LEU A 79 -0.91 12.96 -9.50
N ALA A 80 0.08 13.33 -8.69
CA ALA A 80 0.22 14.67 -8.11
C ALA A 80 0.98 15.64 -9.02
N GLU A 81 1.72 15.15 -10.03
CA GLU A 81 2.37 16.02 -11.01
C GLU A 81 1.32 16.74 -11.89
N PRO A 82 1.31 18.08 -11.94
CA PRO A 82 0.45 18.79 -12.89
C PRO A 82 0.88 18.41 -14.31
N LEU A 83 -0.10 18.06 -15.16
CA LEU A 83 0.11 17.81 -16.59
C LEU A 83 0.95 18.97 -17.16
N LYS A 84 2.20 18.72 -17.56
CA LYS A 84 3.01 19.74 -18.22
C LYS A 84 2.33 20.07 -19.55
N PRO A 85 1.85 21.31 -19.79
CA PRO A 85 1.35 21.69 -21.10
C PRO A 85 2.56 21.82 -22.02
N GLY A 86 2.77 20.85 -22.91
CA GLY A 86 3.89 20.89 -23.85
C GLY A 86 4.23 19.58 -24.56
N ALA A 87 3.29 18.64 -24.68
CA ALA A 87 3.43 17.52 -25.60
C ALA A 87 2.40 17.70 -26.72
N LEU A 88 2.93 18.06 -27.90
CA LEU A 88 2.29 18.35 -29.20
C LEU A 88 1.84 19.80 -29.41
#